data_AF-A0A8X6N308-F1
#
_entry.id   AF-A0A8X6N308-F1
#
_cell.length_a   1.000
_cell.length_b   1.000
_cell.length_c   1.000
_cell.angle_alpha   90.00
_cell.angle_beta   90.00
_cell.angle_gamma   90.00
#
_symmetry.space_group_name_H-M   'P 1'
#
loop_
_entity.id
_entity.type
_entity.pdbx_description
1 polymer ?
#
loop_
_entity_poly.entity_id
_entity_poly.type
_entity_poly.pdbx_seq_one_letter_code
_entity_poly.pdbx_strand_id
1 'polypeptide(L)'
;MFYFKQRQVRAVIDSASKRSFILSSTAVEMIFEKSDKEKFYHSLFGGTSIGIKEHDIFTIYISIPDGIYCSNFKALGQYIICGIIPPIVSEEYIDELKKNCISINNQALDLSKFL
;
A
#
# COMPACT_ATOMS: atom_id res chain seq x y z
N MET A 1 0.32 -17.48 24.71
CA MET A 1 0.75 -17.73 23.32
C MET A 1 0.30 -16.55 22.49
N PHE A 2 1.20 -15.63 22.15
CA PHE A 2 0.86 -14.47 21.32
C PHE A 2 0.81 -14.92 19.86
N TYR A 3 -0.39 -14.90 19.26
CA TYR A 3 -0.55 -15.15 17.83
C TYR A 3 -0.13 -13.89 17.07
N PHE A 4 0.96 -13.97 16.31
CA PHE A 4 1.32 -12.92 15.36
C PHE A 4 0.41 -13.04 14.14
N LYS A 5 -0.48 -12.06 13.96
CA LYS A 5 -1.35 -11.99 12.79
C LYS A 5 -0.51 -11.59 11.57
N GLN A 6 -0.69 -12.29 10.46
CA GLN A 6 -0.06 -11.99 9.17
C GLN A 6 -1.12 -11.78 8.10
N ARG A 7 -0.86 -10.87 7.17
CA ARG A 7 -1.75 -10.56 6.06
C ARG A 7 -0.94 -10.21 4.81
N GLN A 8 -1.26 -10.85 3.69
CA GLN A 8 -0.75 -10.45 2.39
C GLN A 8 -1.45 -9.18 1.92
N VAL A 9 -0.68 -8.21 1.44
CA VAL A 9 -1.19 -6.91 0.98
C VAL A 9 -0.60 -6.56 -0.37
N ARG A 10 -1.29 -5.70 -1.11
CA ARG A 10 -0.70 -4.99 -2.26
C ARG A 10 -0.11 -3.68 -1.76
N ALA A 11 1.12 -3.39 -2.19
CA ALA A 11 1.81 -2.14 -1.86
C ALA A 11 2.19 -1.42 -3.16
N VAL A 12 2.08 -0.09 -3.15
CA VAL A 12 2.61 0.78 -4.21
C VAL A 12 3.87 1.43 -3.67
N ILE A 13 4.99 1.24 -4.37
CA ILE A 13 6.27 1.84 -4.00
C ILE A 13 6.42 3.12 -4.80
N ASP A 14 6.19 4.25 -4.15
CA ASP A 14 6.25 5.58 -4.77
C ASP A 14 7.35 6.41 -4.09
N SER A 15 8.47 6.59 -4.78
CA SER A 15 9.60 7.38 -4.31
C SER A 15 9.32 8.90 -4.29
N ALA A 16 8.30 9.36 -5.02
CA ALA A 16 7.89 10.76 -5.00
C ALA A 16 7.00 11.07 -3.79
N SER A 17 6.46 10.06 -3.11
CA SER A 17 5.68 10.25 -1.89
C SER A 17 6.58 10.60 -0.70
N LYS A 18 6.22 11.67 0.02
CA LYS A 18 6.91 12.10 1.26
C LYS A 18 6.53 11.28 2.49
N ARG A 19 5.47 10.47 2.39
CA ARG A 19 4.88 9.72 3.50
C ARG A 19 4.39 8.36 3.01
N SER A 20 4.47 7.39 3.90
CA SER A 20 3.86 6.08 3.68
C SER A 20 2.45 6.05 4.24
N PHE A 21 1.55 5.31 3.59
CA PHE A 21 0.15 5.19 3.99
C PHE A 21 -0.26 3.73 4.14
N ILE A 22 -1.17 3.47 5.08
CA ILE A 22 -1.81 2.18 5.30
C ILE A 22 -3.33 2.38 5.38
N LEU A 23 -4.09 1.41 4.87
CA LEU A 23 -5.54 1.41 5.06
C LEU A 23 -5.84 1.32 6.55
N SER A 24 -6.60 2.28 7.07
CA SER A 24 -6.92 2.32 8.51
C SER A 24 -7.62 1.03 8.97
N SER A 25 -8.47 0.45 8.12
CA SER A 25 -9.10 -0.85 8.38
C SER A 25 -8.08 -1.98 8.53
N THR A 26 -7.07 -2.04 7.65
CA THR A 26 -5.98 -3.02 7.75
C THR A 26 -5.18 -2.81 9.03
N ALA A 27 -4.85 -1.57 9.39
CA ALA A 27 -4.06 -1.31 10.59
C ALA A 27 -4.77 -1.75 11.88
N VAL A 28 -6.07 -1.43 11.98
CA VAL A 28 -6.93 -1.87 13.10
C VAL A 28 -7.08 -3.38 13.13
N GLU A 29 -7.33 -3.99 11.97
CA GLU A 29 -7.48 -5.44 11.85
C GLU A 29 -6.21 -6.20 12.27
N MET A 30 -5.03 -5.65 11.96
CA MET A 30 -3.72 -6.19 12.32
C MET A 30 -3.29 -5.82 13.75
N ILE A 31 -4.08 -5.01 14.45
CA ILE A 31 -3.83 -4.57 15.83
C ILE A 31 -2.48 -3.84 15.93
N PHE A 32 -2.15 -3.02 14.91
CA PHE A 32 -0.96 -2.19 14.98
C PHE A 32 -1.12 -1.09 16.02
N GLU A 33 -0.04 -0.82 16.75
CA GLU A 33 -0.02 0.24 17.73
C GLU A 33 -0.15 1.60 17.04
N LYS A 34 -1.12 2.38 17.51
CA LYS A 34 -1.28 3.78 17.15
C LYS A 34 -0.37 4.62 18.03
N SER A 35 0.64 5.22 17.42
CA SER A 35 1.70 5.94 18.13
C SER A 35 1.43 7.44 18.31
N ASP A 36 0.76 8.07 17.34
CA ASP A 36 0.50 9.52 17.36
C ASP A 36 -0.53 9.93 16.27
N LYS A 37 -0.67 11.23 16.03
CA LYS A 37 -1.44 11.84 14.93
C LYS A 37 -0.61 12.90 14.19
N GLU A 38 -0.71 12.95 12.86
CA GLU A 38 -0.08 13.99 12.02
C GLU A 38 -1.16 14.81 11.28
N LYS A 39 -0.99 16.13 11.20
CA LYS A 39 -1.87 17.04 10.46
C LYS A 39 -1.12 17.73 9.33
N PHE A 40 -1.61 17.60 8.10
CA PHE A 40 -1.03 18.31 6.96
C PHE A 40 -2.02 18.48 5.81
N TYR A 41 -1.64 19.35 4.86
CA TYR A 41 -2.35 19.57 3.60
C TYR A 41 -1.88 18.57 2.56
N HIS A 42 -2.81 18.02 1.78
CA HIS A 42 -2.45 17.21 0.61
C HIS A 42 -2.37 18.10 -0.62
N SER A 43 -1.20 18.22 -1.21
CA SER A 43 -1.02 18.85 -2.53
C SER A 43 -1.00 17.77 -3.60
N LEU A 44 -2.00 17.78 -4.48
CA LEU A 44 -2.15 16.82 -5.57
C LEU A 44 -1.61 17.39 -6.88
N PHE A 45 -1.35 16.51 -7.84
CA PHE A 45 -1.03 16.90 -9.20
C PHE A 45 -2.10 17.81 -9.79
N GLY A 46 -1.68 18.77 -10.62
CA GLY A 46 -2.58 19.79 -11.19
C GLY A 46 -2.90 20.95 -10.24
N GLY A 47 -2.17 21.11 -9.12
CA GLY A 47 -2.31 22.25 -8.21
C GLY A 47 -3.52 22.17 -7.28
N THR A 48 -4.22 21.04 -7.24
CA THR A 48 -5.34 20.84 -6.32
C THR A 48 -4.83 20.58 -4.92
N SER A 49 -5.21 21.41 -3.95
CA SER A 49 -4.96 21.15 -2.54
C SER A 49 -6.21 20.67 -1.83
N ILE A 50 -6.11 19.57 -1.10
CA ILE A 50 -7.12 19.20 -0.10
C ILE A 50 -6.68 19.83 1.23
N GLY A 51 -7.64 20.40 1.96
CA GLY A 51 -7.42 21.04 3.26
C GLY A 51 -6.75 20.13 4.30
N ILE A 52 -6.46 20.68 5.47
CA ILE A 52 -5.78 19.94 6.56
C ILE A 52 -6.56 18.65 6.86
N LYS A 53 -5.86 17.52 6.76
CA LYS A 53 -6.35 16.23 7.25
C LYS A 53 -5.48 15.77 8.42
N GLU A 54 -6.15 15.18 9.41
CA GLU A 54 -5.51 14.50 10.53
C GLU A 54 -5.43 13.01 10.20
N HIS A 55 -4.26 12.42 10.40
CA HIS A 55 -3.98 11.01 10.16
C HIS A 55 -3.43 10.37 11.42
N ASP A 56 -3.94 9.19 11.76
CA ASP A 56 -3.36 8.36 12.80
C ASP A 56 -2.05 7.73 12.32
N ILE A 57 -1.03 7.70 13.16
CA ILE A 57 0.28 7.12 12.83
C ILE A 57 0.37 5.72 13.43
N PHE A 58 0.63 4.72 12.58
CA PHE A 58 0.84 3.34 12.97
C PHE A 58 2.29 2.93 12.77
N THR A 59 2.86 2.20 13.74
CA THR A 59 4.11 1.46 13.52
C THR A 59 3.77 0.11 12.92
N ILE A 60 4.11 -0.07 11.64
CA ILE A 60 3.80 -1.30 10.90
C ILE A 60 5.06 -2.13 10.72
N TYR A 61 4.86 -3.44 10.61
CA TYR A 61 5.91 -4.41 10.30
C TYR A 61 5.59 -5.02 8.95
N ILE A 62 6.49 -4.86 7.97
CA ILE A 62 6.36 -5.48 6.66
C ILE A 62 7.48 -6.49 6.45
N SER A 63 7.15 -7.59 5.79
CA SER A 63 8.13 -8.50 5.21
C SER A 63 7.79 -8.71 3.73
N ILE A 64 8.82 -8.82 2.89
CA ILE A 64 8.64 -9.34 1.53
C ILE A 64 8.40 -10.86 1.66
N PRO A 65 7.58 -11.49 0.79
CA PRO A 65 7.23 -12.91 0.91
C PRO A 65 8.42 -13.89 0.92
N ASP A 66 9.57 -13.49 0.37
CA ASP A 66 10.82 -14.28 0.40
C ASP A 66 11.56 -14.22 1.76
N GLY A 67 11.09 -13.37 2.68
CA GLY A 67 11.67 -13.19 4.02
C GLY A 67 13.02 -12.47 4.03
N ILE A 68 13.54 -12.04 2.87
CA ILE A 68 14.87 -11.43 2.75
C ILE A 68 14.86 -10.01 3.30
N TYR A 69 13.71 -9.34 3.20
CA TYR A 69 13.52 -7.99 3.73
C TYR A 69 12.40 -7.97 4.75
N CYS A 70 12.73 -7.53 5.95
CA CYS A 70 11.80 -7.21 7.03
C CYS A 70 12.14 -5.80 7.53
N SER A 71 11.14 -4.94 7.65
CA SER A 71 11.33 -3.60 8.16
C SER A 71 10.10 -3.12 8.92
N ASN A 72 10.35 -2.33 9.97
CA ASN A 72 9.33 -1.56 10.63
C ASN A 72 9.43 -0.08 10.21
N PHE A 73 8.29 0.54 9.97
CA PHE A 73 8.24 1.97 9.70
C PHE A 73 6.89 2.57 10.08
N LYS A 74 6.86 3.90 10.14
CA LYS A 74 5.64 4.65 10.43
C LYS A 74 4.83 4.85 9.16
N ALA A 75 3.55 4.47 9.20
CA ALA A 75 2.60 4.69 8.13
C ALA A 75 1.37 5.44 8.64
N LEU A 76 0.85 6.32 7.80
CA LEU A 76 -0.33 7.12 8.09
C LEU A 76 -1.60 6.35 7.72
N GLY A 77 -2.55 6.31 8.65
CA GLY A 77 -3.88 5.76 8.43
C GLY A 77 -4.65 6.59 7.41
N GLN A 78 -5.19 5.90 6.41
CA GLN A 78 -5.97 6.49 5.34
C GLN A 78 -7.18 5.60 5.01
N TYR A 79 -8.36 6.20 4.82
CA TYR A 79 -9.58 5.45 4.50
C TYR A 79 -9.53 4.83 3.09
N ILE A 80 -9.06 5.61 2.11
CA ILE A 80 -8.85 5.18 0.72
C ILE A 80 -7.48 5.68 0.28
N ILE A 81 -6.58 4.75 -0.08
CA ILE A 81 -5.26 5.05 -0.65
C ILE A 81 -5.36 5.14 -2.17
N CYS A 82 -5.90 4.10 -2.80
CA CYS A 82 -6.19 4.05 -4.22
C CYS A 82 -7.60 3.50 -4.42
N GLY A 83 -8.22 3.86 -5.56
CA GLY A 83 -9.45 3.22 -6.00
C GLY A 83 -9.21 1.75 -6.40
N ILE A 84 -10.19 1.16 -7.06
CA ILE A 84 -10.04 -0.20 -7.60
C ILE A 84 -8.94 -0.16 -8.67
N ILE A 85 -7.84 -0.88 -8.42
CA ILE A 85 -6.79 -1.12 -9.41
C ILE A 85 -7.15 -2.44 -10.13
N PRO A 86 -7.65 -2.39 -11.38
CA PRO A 86 -7.91 -3.60 -12.14
C PRO A 86 -6.60 -4.33 -12.45
N PRO A 87 -6.62 -5.66 -12.56
CA PRO A 87 -5.46 -6.40 -13.03
C PRO A 87 -5.17 -6.03 -14.49
N ILE A 88 -3.89 -6.04 -14.86
CA ILE A 88 -3.49 -5.87 -16.26
C ILE A 88 -3.66 -7.22 -16.96
N VAL A 89 -4.43 -7.21 -18.04
CA VAL A 89 -4.78 -8.42 -18.80
C VAL A 89 -4.16 -8.42 -20.20
N SER A 90 -3.66 -7.27 -20.69
CA SER A 90 -3.07 -7.16 -22.02
C SER A 90 -1.58 -7.51 -21.98
N GLU A 91 -1.18 -8.45 -22.83
CA GLU A 91 0.21 -8.86 -23.03
C GLU A 91 1.07 -7.71 -23.56
N GLU A 92 0.52 -6.86 -24.43
CA GLU A 92 1.23 -5.69 -25.00
C GLU A 92 1.68 -4.73 -23.90
N TYR A 93 0.80 -4.45 -22.93
CA TYR A 93 1.15 -3.59 -21.79
C TYR A 93 2.16 -4.27 -20.86
N ILE A 94 2.05 -5.58 -20.64
CA ILE A 94 3.02 -6.32 -19.82
C ILE A 94 4.42 -6.24 -20.45
N ASP A 95 4.52 -6.37 -21.76
CA ASP A 95 5.79 -6.32 -22.47
C ASP A 95 6.37 -4.91 -22.51
N GLU A 96 5.54 -3.88 -22.67
CA GLU A 96 5.95 -2.49 -22.55
C GLU A 96 6.50 -2.19 -21.14
N LEU A 97 5.83 -2.65 -20.09
CA LEU A 97 6.26 -2.43 -18.71
C LEU A 97 7.59 -3.11 -18.42
N LYS A 98 7.76 -4.37 -18.88
CA LYS A 98 9.05 -5.08 -18.78
C LYS A 98 10.16 -4.31 -19.51
N LYS A 99 9.88 -3.80 -20.72
CA LYS A 99 10.83 -3.01 -21.50
C LYS A 99 11.26 -1.74 -20.77
N ASN A 100 10.38 -1.16 -19.97
CA ASN A 100 10.65 0.01 -19.14
C ASN A 100 11.17 -0.34 -17.72
N CYS A 101 11.54 -1.59 -17.46
CA CYS A 101 12.00 -2.07 -16.15
C CYS A 101 10.99 -1.85 -15.02
N ILE A 102 9.69 -1.88 -15.34
CA ILE A 102 8.61 -1.77 -14.37
C ILE A 102 8.12 -3.18 -14.02
N SER A 103 8.33 -3.60 -12.77
CA SER A 103 7.89 -4.89 -12.26
C SER A 103 6.46 -4.83 -11.72
N ILE A 104 5.59 -5.71 -12.22
CA ILE A 104 4.22 -5.88 -11.71
C ILE A 104 4.04 -7.30 -11.16
N ASN A 105 3.63 -7.38 -9.90
CA ASN A 105 3.26 -8.63 -9.24
C ASN A 105 1.72 -8.85 -9.19
N ASN A 106 0.93 -7.85 -9.57
CA ASN A 106 -0.53 -7.92 -9.68
C ASN A 106 -0.92 -8.39 -11.10
N GLN A 107 -0.50 -9.60 -11.46
CA GLN A 107 -1.03 -10.30 -12.63
C GLN A 107 -2.47 -10.72 -12.31
N ALA A 108 -3.37 -10.70 -13.31
CA ALA A 108 -4.64 -11.38 -13.15
C ALA A 108 -4.34 -12.84 -12.80
N LEU A 109 -4.47 -13.19 -11.52
CA LEU A 109 -4.56 -14.58 -11.12
C LEU A 109 -5.75 -15.13 -11.90
N ASP A 110 -5.47 -16.15 -12.70
CA ASP A 110 -6.45 -17.00 -13.34
C ASP A 110 -7.68 -17.20 -12.44
N LEU A 111 -8.77 -16.52 -12.79
CA LEU A 111 -10.03 -16.57 -12.04
C LEU A 111 -10.66 -17.97 -12.07
N SER A 112 -10.16 -18.89 -12.90
CA SER A 112 -10.59 -20.29 -12.91
C SER A 112 -10.14 -21.09 -11.68
N LYS A 113 -9.26 -20.53 -10.83
CA LYS A 113 -8.86 -21.16 -9.56
C LYS A 113 -9.73 -20.80 -8.36
N PHE A 114 -10.74 -19.95 -8.55
CA PHE A 114 -11.65 -19.48 -7.50
C PHE A 114 -13.15 -19.69 -7.83
N LEU A 115 -13.46 -20.46 -8.89
CA LEU A 115 -14.77 -21.04 -9.16
C LEU A 115 -14.71 -22.56 -8.93
#